data_AF-A0A1C3MXI0-F1
#
_entry.id   AF-A0A1C3MXI0-F1
#
_cell.length_a   1.000
_cell.length_b   1.000
_cell.length_c   1.000
_cell.angle_alpha   90.00
_cell.angle_beta   90.00
_cell.angle_gamma   90.00
#
_symmetry.space_group_name_H-M   'P 1'
#
loop_
_entity.id
_entity.type
_entity.pdbx_description
1 polymer ?
#
loop_
_entity_poly.entity_id
_entity_poly.type
_entity_poly.pdbx_seq_one_letter_code
_entity_poly.pdbx_strand_id
1 'polypeptide(L)'
;MASHDRDRAVAFSLQLAQAHHELRRQINELQAGLGQHRPDDDVLVTHCLAFCAALASHHQGEDTGMFAELLRERPDLAGTVANLVEDHEMIASILSRVTELADRAARSHGAALEAIGRELDGLAAIMESHFHYEERTISEALDGGIADTGWSDLVFRFRDAVH
;
A
#
# COMPACT_ATOMS: atom_id res chain seq x y z
N MET A 1 15.67 -22.61 16.71
CA MET A 1 15.00 -21.35 17.05
C MET A 1 15.43 -20.31 16.02
N ALA A 2 16.66 -19.78 16.07
CA ALA A 2 17.19 -18.81 15.07
C ALA A 2 16.98 -19.10 13.56
N SER A 3 16.86 -20.36 13.11
CA SER A 3 16.56 -20.67 11.71
C SER A 3 15.10 -20.36 11.34
N HIS A 4 14.16 -20.65 12.24
CA HIS A 4 12.73 -20.46 12.03
C HIS A 4 12.39 -18.96 11.96
N ASP A 5 13.12 -18.11 12.66
CA ASP A 5 12.82 -16.67 12.75
C ASP A 5 13.35 -15.92 11.54
N ARG A 6 14.50 -16.36 11.05
CA ARG A 6 15.01 -15.92 9.75
C ARG A 6 14.07 -16.33 8.62
N ASP A 7 13.54 -17.57 8.66
CA ASP A 7 12.55 -18.02 7.66
C ASP A 7 11.27 -17.17 7.71
N ARG A 8 10.84 -16.73 8.90
CA ARG A 8 9.67 -15.88 9.09
C ARG A 8 9.90 -14.42 8.68
N ALA A 9 11.06 -13.86 8.98
CA ALA A 9 11.45 -12.53 8.53
C ALA A 9 11.52 -12.48 7.00
N VAL A 10 12.10 -13.50 6.37
CA VAL A 10 12.09 -13.67 4.91
C VAL A 10 10.66 -13.78 4.38
N ALA A 11 9.81 -14.60 5.01
CA ALA A 11 8.40 -14.71 4.61
C ALA A 11 7.68 -13.35 4.67
N PHE A 12 7.95 -12.56 5.72
CA PHE A 12 7.39 -11.22 5.89
C PHE A 12 7.81 -10.28 4.75
N SER A 13 9.12 -10.12 4.50
CA SER A 13 9.62 -9.29 3.39
C SER A 13 9.02 -9.71 2.05
N LEU A 14 8.86 -11.01 1.82
CA LEU A 14 8.25 -11.54 0.60
C LEU A 14 6.77 -11.17 0.50
N GLN A 15 6.01 -11.22 1.59
CA GLN A 15 4.60 -10.87 1.60
C GLN A 15 4.36 -9.37 1.40
N LEU A 16 5.23 -8.52 1.98
CA LEU A 16 5.22 -7.08 1.73
C LEU A 16 5.45 -6.79 0.24
N ALA A 17 6.54 -7.31 -0.33
CA ALA A 17 6.85 -7.18 -1.75
C ALA A 17 5.74 -7.74 -2.65
N GLN A 18 5.08 -8.83 -2.24
CA GLN A 18 3.95 -9.40 -2.99
C GLN A 18 2.72 -8.46 -2.95
N ALA A 19 2.40 -7.88 -1.80
CA ALA A 19 1.32 -6.90 -1.68
C ALA A 19 1.60 -5.68 -2.57
N HIS A 20 2.83 -5.15 -2.55
CA HIS A 20 3.20 -4.03 -3.40
C HIS A 20 3.16 -4.36 -4.89
N HIS A 21 3.62 -5.55 -5.28
CA HIS A 21 3.55 -5.99 -6.68
C HIS A 21 2.10 -6.05 -7.16
N GLU A 22 1.18 -6.54 -6.33
CA GLU A 22 -0.24 -6.58 -6.66
C GLU A 22 -0.86 -5.18 -6.76
N LEU A 23 -0.51 -4.26 -5.85
CA LEU A 23 -0.96 -2.86 -5.92
C LEU A 23 -0.41 -2.14 -7.17
N ARG A 24 0.85 -2.38 -7.54
CA ARG A 24 1.44 -1.91 -8.80
C ARG A 24 0.69 -2.46 -10.02
N ARG A 25 0.32 -3.74 -10.00
CA ARG A 25 -0.46 -4.35 -11.09
C ARG A 25 -1.82 -3.64 -11.23
N GLN A 26 -2.54 -3.45 -10.12
CA GLN A 26 -3.86 -2.81 -10.13
C GLN A 26 -3.83 -1.37 -10.65
N ILE A 27 -2.88 -0.54 -10.19
CA ILE A 27 -2.81 0.86 -10.67
C ILE A 27 -2.46 0.95 -12.15
N ASN A 28 -1.57 0.07 -12.65
CA ASN A 28 -1.23 -0.01 -14.07
C ASN A 28 -2.45 -0.42 -14.93
N GLU A 29 -3.27 -1.35 -14.43
CA GLU A 29 -4.51 -1.77 -15.09
C GLU A 29 -5.54 -0.64 -15.16
N LEU A 30 -5.65 0.17 -14.09
CA LEU A 30 -6.51 1.36 -14.08
C LEU A 30 -6.05 2.41 -15.08
N GLN A 31 -4.75 2.71 -15.13
CA GLN A 31 -4.17 3.66 -16.09
C GLN A 31 -4.39 3.21 -17.54
N ALA A 32 -4.17 1.92 -17.82
CA ALA A 32 -4.42 1.34 -19.14
C ALA A 32 -5.91 1.39 -19.52
N GLY A 33 -6.81 1.11 -18.57
CA GLY A 33 -8.25 1.16 -18.75
C GLY A 33 -8.76 2.56 -19.07
N LEU A 34 -8.22 3.60 -18.43
CA LEU A 34 -8.55 5.00 -18.72
C LEU A 34 -8.24 5.41 -20.16
N GLY A 35 -7.13 4.91 -20.73
CA GLY A 35 -6.75 5.18 -22.12
C GLY A 35 -7.65 4.49 -23.16
N GLN A 36 -8.42 3.49 -22.77
CA GLN A 36 -9.29 2.69 -23.64
C GLN A 36 -10.79 2.89 -23.33
N HIS A 37 -11.10 3.78 -22.40
CA HIS A 37 -12.42 3.87 -21.78
C HIS A 37 -13.50 4.29 -22.78
N ARG A 38 -14.66 3.63 -22.68
CA ARG A 38 -15.89 3.98 -23.40
C ARG A 38 -16.89 4.61 -22.42
N PRO A 39 -17.74 5.56 -22.86
CA PRO A 39 -18.62 6.34 -21.97
C PRO A 39 -19.59 5.56 -21.07
N ASP A 40 -19.83 4.28 -21.32
CA ASP A 40 -20.76 3.41 -20.58
C ASP A 40 -20.05 2.43 -19.60
N ASP A 41 -18.76 2.63 -19.33
CA ASP A 41 -17.93 1.66 -18.61
C ASP A 41 -17.81 1.97 -17.10
N ASP A 42 -18.92 1.81 -16.37
CA ASP A 42 -19.03 1.96 -14.90
C ASP A 42 -18.08 1.03 -14.11
N VAL A 43 -17.52 0.02 -14.77
CA VAL A 43 -16.56 -0.94 -14.20
C VAL A 43 -15.26 -0.25 -13.80
N LEU A 44 -14.79 0.73 -14.57
CA LEU A 44 -13.54 1.43 -14.29
C LEU A 44 -13.60 2.25 -12.99
N VAL A 45 -14.71 2.94 -12.75
CA VAL A 45 -14.95 3.69 -11.50
C VAL A 45 -14.97 2.72 -10.32
N THR A 46 -15.64 1.58 -10.48
CA THR A 46 -15.70 0.53 -9.45
C THR A 46 -14.30 -0.01 -9.12
N HIS A 47 -13.49 -0.32 -10.14
CA HIS A 47 -12.11 -0.78 -9.93
C HIS A 47 -11.24 0.29 -9.27
N CYS A 48 -11.42 1.56 -9.63
CA CYS A 48 -10.68 2.68 -9.04
C CYS A 48 -10.98 2.80 -7.54
N LEU A 49 -12.25 2.73 -7.14
CA LEU A 49 -12.66 2.76 -5.73
C LEU A 49 -12.15 1.54 -4.96
N ALA A 50 -12.21 0.35 -5.58
CA ALA A 50 -11.68 -0.88 -4.97
C ALA A 50 -10.16 -0.80 -4.72
N PHE A 51 -9.40 -0.30 -5.69
CA PHE A 51 -7.97 -0.05 -5.55
C PHE A 51 -7.67 0.96 -4.42
N CYS A 52 -8.42 2.07 -4.37
CA CYS A 52 -8.25 3.08 -3.32
C CYS A 52 -8.48 2.48 -1.92
N ALA A 53 -9.51 1.65 -1.76
CA ALA A 53 -9.78 0.94 -0.51
C ALA A 53 -8.67 -0.07 -0.16
N ALA A 54 -8.17 -0.82 -1.14
CA ALA A 54 -7.10 -1.79 -0.95
C ALA A 54 -5.79 -1.11 -0.51
N LEU A 55 -5.37 -0.03 -1.18
CA LEU A 55 -4.15 0.71 -0.83
C LEU A 55 -4.26 1.33 0.57
N ALA A 56 -5.40 1.96 0.88
CA ALA A 56 -5.63 2.53 2.22
C ALA A 56 -5.60 1.45 3.32
N SER A 57 -6.21 0.29 3.09
CA SER A 57 -6.21 -0.81 4.06
C SER A 57 -4.82 -1.40 4.27
N HIS A 58 -3.99 -1.44 3.22
CA HIS A 58 -2.62 -1.89 3.29
C HIS A 58 -1.77 -0.98 4.18
N HIS A 59 -1.72 0.33 3.87
CA HIS A 59 -0.96 1.30 4.68
C HIS A 59 -1.47 1.39 6.13
N GLN A 60 -2.79 1.33 6.34
CA GLN A 60 -3.36 1.31 7.69
C GLN A 60 -2.88 0.08 8.50
N GLY A 61 -2.75 -1.08 7.85
CA GLY A 61 -2.21 -2.29 8.45
C GLY A 61 -0.74 -2.17 8.82
N GLU A 62 0.03 -1.41 8.04
CA GLU A 62 1.43 -1.14 8.32
C GLU A 62 1.58 -0.18 9.49
N ASP A 63 0.88 0.95 9.46
CA ASP A 63 0.91 1.99 10.49
C ASP A 63 0.56 1.46 11.88
N THR A 64 -0.53 0.68 11.96
CA THR A 64 -1.07 0.22 13.25
C THR A 64 -0.57 -1.14 13.69
N GLY A 65 -0.02 -1.94 12.75
CA GLY A 65 0.46 -3.28 13.01
C GLY A 65 1.97 -3.37 12.87
N MET A 66 2.46 -3.40 11.63
CA MET A 66 3.86 -3.67 11.32
C MET A 66 4.82 -2.67 11.98
N PHE A 67 4.63 -1.37 11.72
CA PHE A 67 5.53 -0.32 12.18
C PHE A 67 5.54 -0.19 13.70
N ALA A 68 4.37 -0.34 14.33
CA ALA A 68 4.24 -0.28 15.78
C ALA A 68 5.14 -1.33 16.47
N GLU A 69 5.17 -2.56 15.94
CA GLU A 69 6.07 -3.56 16.52
C GLU A 69 7.52 -3.42 16.05
N LEU A 70 7.76 -3.04 14.78
CA LEU A 70 9.12 -2.77 14.33
C LEU A 70 9.83 -1.76 15.25
N LEU A 71 9.12 -0.72 15.69
CA LEU A 71 9.65 0.26 16.65
C LEU A 71 9.85 -0.28 18.07
N ARG A 72 9.11 -1.32 18.48
CA ARG A 72 9.34 -1.99 19.78
C ARG A 72 10.68 -2.73 19.79
N GLU A 73 10.99 -3.42 18.70
CA GLU A 73 12.23 -4.22 18.56
C GLU A 73 13.43 -3.39 18.09
N ARG A 74 13.17 -2.37 17.26
CA ARG A 74 14.17 -1.51 16.63
C ARG A 74 13.82 -0.02 16.81
N PRO A 75 13.93 0.53 18.04
CA PRO A 75 13.66 1.95 18.29
C PRO A 75 14.56 2.90 17.49
N ASP A 76 15.72 2.42 17.02
CA ASP A 76 16.63 3.15 16.16
C ASP A 76 16.04 3.49 14.78
N LEU A 77 14.98 2.78 14.35
CA LEU A 77 14.26 3.02 13.09
C LEU A 77 13.15 4.08 13.20
N ALA A 78 13.00 4.76 14.34
CA ALA A 78 11.97 5.78 14.54
C ALA A 78 11.94 6.85 13.43
N GLY A 79 13.11 7.32 12.97
CA GLY A 79 13.19 8.28 11.89
C GLY A 79 12.72 7.72 10.54
N THR A 80 13.04 6.46 10.24
CA THR A 80 12.57 5.80 9.01
C THR A 80 11.06 5.62 9.03
N VAL A 81 10.51 5.09 10.12
CA VAL A 81 9.06 4.87 10.24
C VAL A 81 8.30 6.19 10.16
N ALA A 82 8.82 7.27 10.74
CA ALA A 82 8.22 8.59 10.61
C ALA A 82 8.13 9.04 9.14
N ASN A 83 9.17 8.81 8.33
CA ASN A 83 9.13 9.14 6.90
C ASN A 83 8.10 8.28 6.14
N LEU A 84 8.00 6.98 6.46
CA LEU A 84 7.02 6.08 5.82
C LEU A 84 5.58 6.49 6.16
N VAL A 85 5.32 6.88 7.40
CA VAL A 85 4.00 7.40 7.82
C VAL A 85 3.70 8.73 7.13
N GLU A 86 4.68 9.61 6.95
CA GLU A 86 4.49 10.86 6.20
C GLU A 86 4.13 10.59 4.72
N ASP A 87 4.78 9.61 4.08
CA ASP A 87 4.41 9.14 2.75
C ASP A 87 2.97 8.60 2.73
N HIS A 88 2.56 7.82 3.73
CA HIS A 88 1.20 7.28 3.85
C HIS A 88 0.16 8.40 3.96
N GLU A 89 0.41 9.45 4.74
CA GLU A 89 -0.48 10.61 4.84
C GLU A 89 -0.63 11.33 3.50
N MET A 90 0.47 11.49 2.76
CA MET A 90 0.45 12.08 1.41
C MET A 90 -0.37 11.22 0.45
N ILE A 91 -0.16 9.91 0.46
CA ILE A 91 -0.90 8.96 -0.37
C ILE A 91 -2.39 8.96 -0.01
N ALA A 92 -2.74 8.95 1.27
CA ALA A 92 -4.12 9.02 1.74
C ALA A 92 -4.86 10.29 1.25
N SER A 93 -4.15 11.41 1.19
CA SER A 93 -4.68 12.66 0.63
C SER A 93 -4.99 12.52 -0.87
N ILE A 94 -4.12 11.86 -1.64
CA ILE A 94 -4.36 11.59 -3.07
C ILE A 94 -5.54 10.63 -3.25
N LEU A 95 -5.58 9.54 -2.48
CA LEU A 95 -6.67 8.56 -2.51
C LEU A 95 -8.03 9.20 -2.22
N SER A 96 -8.09 10.14 -1.28
CA SER A 96 -9.31 10.89 -0.97
C SER A 96 -9.78 11.71 -2.17
N ARG A 97 -8.87 12.43 -2.85
CA ARG A 97 -9.20 13.20 -4.06
C ARG A 97 -9.66 12.31 -5.22
N VAL A 98 -8.99 11.18 -5.44
CA VAL A 98 -9.36 10.20 -6.47
C VAL A 98 -10.76 9.64 -6.20
N THR A 99 -11.05 9.29 -4.94
CA THR A 99 -12.37 8.78 -4.51
C THR A 99 -13.47 9.82 -4.78
N GLU A 100 -13.25 11.08 -4.41
CA GLU A 100 -14.22 12.16 -4.69
C GLU A 100 -14.45 12.38 -6.19
N LEU A 101 -13.38 12.27 -7.00
CA LEU A 101 -13.46 12.37 -8.45
C LEU A 101 -14.24 11.20 -9.06
N ALA A 102 -13.97 9.97 -8.60
CA ALA A 102 -14.67 8.76 -9.01
C ALA A 102 -16.17 8.85 -8.68
N ASP A 103 -16.52 9.31 -7.49
CA ASP A 103 -17.89 9.56 -7.07
C ASP A 103 -18.59 10.60 -7.96
N ARG A 104 -17.88 11.66 -8.38
CA ARG A 104 -18.42 12.65 -9.33
C ARG A 104 -18.58 12.07 -10.73
N ALA A 105 -17.64 11.25 -11.19
CA ALA A 105 -17.69 10.60 -12.49
C ALA A 105 -18.92 9.70 -12.63
N ALA A 106 -19.25 8.96 -11.56
CA ALA A 106 -20.47 8.14 -11.49
C ALA A 106 -21.77 8.94 -11.64
N ARG A 107 -21.75 10.26 -11.39
CA ARG A 107 -22.94 11.14 -11.44
C ARG A 107 -23.00 12.04 -12.68
N SER A 108 -21.87 12.37 -13.30
CA SER A 108 -21.79 13.24 -14.47
C SER A 108 -20.66 12.80 -15.40
N HIS A 109 -21.00 12.31 -16.59
CA HIS A 109 -20.03 11.71 -17.51
C HIS A 109 -19.04 12.75 -18.09
N GLY A 110 -17.79 12.31 -18.34
CA GLY A 110 -16.82 13.00 -19.19
C GLY A 110 -15.66 13.67 -18.46
N ALA A 111 -15.86 14.86 -17.90
CA ALA A 111 -14.75 15.71 -17.40
C ALA A 111 -14.02 15.15 -16.16
N ALA A 112 -14.66 14.24 -15.42
CA ALA A 112 -14.08 13.67 -14.20
C ALA A 112 -13.00 12.62 -14.47
N LEU A 113 -13.04 11.90 -15.62
CA LEU A 113 -12.14 10.79 -15.91
C LEU A 113 -10.71 11.23 -16.22
N GLU A 114 -10.54 12.31 -16.99
CA GLU A 114 -9.20 12.88 -17.24
C GLU A 114 -8.53 13.36 -15.95
N ALA A 115 -9.32 13.89 -15.01
CA ALA A 115 -8.81 14.31 -13.72
C ALA A 115 -8.42 13.11 -12.84
N ILE A 116 -9.20 12.01 -12.87
CA ILE A 116 -8.82 10.75 -12.21
C ILE A 116 -7.49 10.25 -12.77
N GLY A 117 -7.31 10.23 -14.09
CA GLY A 117 -6.08 9.78 -14.72
C GLY A 117 -4.85 10.55 -14.25
N ARG A 118 -4.92 11.88 -14.19
CA ARG A 118 -3.80 12.70 -13.69
C ARG A 118 -3.44 12.42 -12.23
N GLU A 119 -4.45 12.22 -11.37
CA GLU A 119 -4.19 11.88 -9.97
C GLU A 119 -3.60 10.47 -9.84
N LEU A 120 -4.06 9.50 -10.64
CA LEU A 120 -3.49 8.14 -10.65
C LEU A 120 -2.05 8.12 -11.19
N ASP A 121 -1.71 8.94 -12.20
CA ASP A 121 -0.34 9.07 -12.69
C ASP A 121 0.60 9.60 -11.58
N GLY A 122 0.16 10.62 -10.86
CA GLY A 122 0.89 11.16 -9.71
C GLY A 122 1.03 10.14 -8.59
N LEU A 123 -0.05 9.42 -8.28
CA LEU A 123 -0.07 8.37 -7.27
C LEU A 123 0.91 7.24 -7.62
N ALA A 124 0.90 6.76 -8.86
CA ALA A 124 1.79 5.70 -9.31
C ALA A 124 3.27 6.06 -9.16
N ALA A 125 3.63 7.31 -9.48
CA ALA A 125 5.01 7.80 -9.32
C ALA A 125 5.44 7.83 -7.84
N ILE A 126 4.57 8.29 -6.95
CA ILE A 126 4.84 8.36 -5.49
C ILE A 126 4.94 6.94 -4.92
N MET A 127 3.98 6.06 -5.24
CA MET A 127 3.96 4.68 -4.79
C MET A 127 5.23 3.93 -5.19
N GLU A 128 5.75 4.15 -6.41
CA GLU A 128 6.98 3.47 -6.84
C GLU A 128 8.18 3.83 -5.96
N SER A 129 8.38 5.12 -5.67
CA SER A 129 9.45 5.55 -4.76
C SER A 129 9.25 5.07 -3.34
N HIS A 130 8.00 5.13 -2.85
CA HIS A 130 7.62 4.73 -1.50
C HIS A 130 7.88 3.24 -1.27
N PHE A 131 7.30 2.37 -2.11
CA PHE A 131 7.45 0.93 -2.00
C PHE A 131 8.91 0.48 -2.10
N HIS A 132 9.71 1.08 -2.99
CA HIS A 132 11.14 0.76 -3.06
C HIS A 132 11.89 1.15 -1.77
N TYR A 133 11.57 2.32 -1.20
CA TYR A 133 12.18 2.78 0.04
C TYR A 133 11.81 1.88 1.23
N GLU A 134 10.54 1.52 1.33
CA GLU A 134 10.03 0.64 2.36
C GLU A 134 10.62 -0.76 2.27
N GLU A 135 10.49 -1.44 1.12
CA GLU A 135 10.97 -2.81 0.91
C GLU A 135 12.46 -2.92 1.27
N ARG A 136 13.26 -1.94 0.83
CA ARG A 136 14.69 -1.89 1.16
C ARG A 136 14.91 -1.74 2.66
N THR A 137 14.24 -0.79 3.31
CA THR A 137 14.53 -0.48 4.71
C THR A 137 14.00 -1.55 5.66
N ILE A 138 12.84 -2.15 5.35
CA ILE A 138 12.31 -3.28 6.10
C ILE A 138 13.20 -4.51 5.93
N SER A 139 13.66 -4.82 4.71
CA SER A 139 14.62 -5.92 4.51
C SER A 139 15.91 -5.71 5.29
N GLU A 140 16.49 -4.50 5.25
CA GLU A 140 17.70 -4.16 6.04
C GLU A 140 17.46 -4.29 7.54
N ALA A 141 16.28 -3.88 8.04
CA ALA A 141 15.91 -4.00 9.44
C ALA A 141 15.84 -5.46 9.90
N LEU A 142 15.26 -6.33 9.06
CA LEU A 142 15.06 -7.76 9.31
C LEU A 142 16.38 -8.55 9.23
N ASP A 143 17.25 -8.23 8.27
CA ASP A 143 18.57 -8.85 8.13
C ASP A 143 19.54 -8.48 9.27
N GLY A 144 19.31 -7.33 9.92
CA GLY A 144 20.13 -6.81 11.02
C GLY A 144 20.08 -7.57 12.35
N GLY A 145 19.44 -8.74 12.40
CA GLY A 145 19.43 -9.63 13.57
C GLY A 145 18.35 -9.31 14.60
N ILE A 146 17.10 -9.14 14.16
CA ILE A 146 15.96 -9.05 15.09
C ILE A 146 15.89 -10.38 15.88
N ALA A 147 15.92 -10.27 17.21
CA ALA A 147 15.77 -11.42 18.08
C ALA A 147 14.37 -12.04 17.93
N ASP A 148 14.30 -13.37 18.09
CA ASP A 148 13.09 -14.17 18.01
C ASP A 148 12.07 -13.79 19.09
N THR A 149 11.20 -12.81 18.81
CA THR A 149 10.10 -12.42 19.70
C THR A 149 8.73 -12.85 19.19
N GLY A 150 8.65 -13.59 18.07
CA GLY A 150 7.38 -14.07 17.50
C GLY A 150 6.49 -12.97 16.90
N TRP A 151 6.98 -11.74 16.79
CA TRP A 151 6.22 -10.61 16.24
C TRP A 151 5.65 -10.84 14.84
N SER A 152 6.38 -11.50 13.94
CA SER A 152 5.88 -11.77 12.59
C SER A 152 4.56 -12.55 12.61
N ASP A 153 4.28 -13.37 13.64
CA ASP A 153 2.97 -14.05 13.78
C ASP A 153 1.84 -13.08 14.10
N LEU A 154 2.11 -11.99 14.81
CA LEU A 154 1.12 -10.98 15.14
C LEU A 154 0.68 -10.21 13.89
N VAL A 155 1.61 -9.90 12.98
CA VAL A 155 1.28 -9.21 11.72
C VAL A 155 0.40 -10.07 10.81
N PHE A 156 0.59 -11.39 10.76
CA PHE A 156 -0.24 -12.27 9.94
C PHE A 156 -1.63 -12.54 10.51
N ARG A 157 -1.82 -12.49 11.83
CA ARG A 157 -3.12 -12.75 12.46
C ARG A 157 -4.15 -11.64 12.21
N PHE A 158 -3.72 -10.42 11.89
CA PHE A 158 -4.64 -9.33 11.58
C PHE A 158 -5.43 -9.54 10.28
N ARG A 159 -5.05 -10.50 9.41
CA ARG A 159 -5.75 -10.80 8.16
C ARG A 159 -6.90 -11.81 8.29
N ASP A 160 -7.03 -12.49 9.43
CA ASP A 160 -8.05 -13.53 9.66
C ASP A 160 -9.26 -13.05 10.48
N ALA A 161 -9.32 -11.76 10.83
CA ALA A 161 -10.41 -11.17 11.61
C ALA A 161 -11.45 -10.44 10.73
N VAL A 162 -11.97 -11.12 9.71
CA VAL A 162 -13.24 -10.75 9.07
C VAL A 162 -14.05 -12.04 8.89
N HIS A 163 -15.12 -12.17 9.68
CA HIS A 163 -16.22 -13.12 9.49
C HIS A 163 -17.50 -12.32 9.30
#